data_AF-A0A314UU19-F1
#
_entry.id   AF-A0A314UU19-F1
#
_cell.length_a   1.000
_cell.length_b   1.000
_cell.length_c   1.000
_cell.angle_alpha   90.00
_cell.angle_beta   90.00
_cell.angle_gamma   90.00
#
_symmetry.space_group_name_H-M   'P 1'
#
loop_
_entity.id
_entity.type
_entity.pdbx_description
1 polymer ?
#
loop_
_entity_poly.entity_id
_entity_poly.type
_entity_poly.pdbx_seq_one_letter_code
_entity_poly.pdbx_strand_id
1 'polypeptide(L)'
;MARYAVCGAAFIVVLLCELITTPYVINATVTCGQVVTLLTPCIPFGVFGGTVPPECCAGIKGLHDAQNTAEDRRTACSCIQQGAALIPGIDYDRINTLGDRCGSPCPYKVYPSTNCSEVS
;
A
#
# COMPACT_ATOMS: atom_id res chain seq x y z
N MET A 1 1.95 -5.79 -41.65
CA MET A 1 0.98 -6.33 -42.62
C MET A 1 1.09 -7.85 -42.63
N ALA A 2 0.38 -8.55 -41.74
CA ALA A 2 0.26 -10.01 -41.81
C ALA A 2 -1.10 -10.32 -42.43
N ARG A 3 -1.07 -10.81 -43.68
CA ARG A 3 -2.25 -11.33 -44.36
C ARG A 3 -2.33 -12.81 -44.00
N TYR A 4 -3.35 -13.21 -43.27
CA TYR A 4 -3.73 -14.62 -43.15
C TYR A 4 -5.20 -14.76 -43.55
N ALA A 5 -5.39 -15.41 -44.69
CA ALA A 5 -6.69 -15.87 -45.15
C ALA A 5 -7.15 -17.00 -44.21
N VAL A 6 -8.26 -16.78 -43.52
CA VAL A 6 -8.86 -17.78 -42.62
C VAL A 6 -10.06 -18.38 -43.34
N CYS A 7 -9.99 -19.68 -43.60
CA CYS A 7 -10.99 -20.48 -44.29
C CYS A 7 -12.29 -20.53 -43.45
N GLY A 8 -13.43 -20.19 -44.06
CA GLY A 8 -14.70 -19.82 -43.39
C GLY A 8 -15.42 -20.87 -42.55
N ALA A 9 -14.87 -22.07 -42.34
CA ALA A 9 -15.50 -23.12 -41.54
C ALA A 9 -14.89 -23.31 -40.14
N ALA A 10 -13.71 -22.72 -39.86
CA ALA A 10 -13.04 -22.81 -38.56
C ALA A 10 -13.47 -21.73 -37.56
N PHE A 11 -14.43 -20.86 -37.93
CA PHE A 11 -14.78 -19.65 -37.18
C PHE A 11 -15.64 -19.89 -35.93
N ILE A 12 -16.36 -21.02 -35.83
CA ILE A 12 -17.33 -21.22 -34.73
C ILE A 12 -16.65 -21.72 -33.44
N VAL A 13 -15.52 -22.41 -33.53
CA VAL A 13 -14.87 -23.03 -32.35
C VAL A 13 -13.86 -22.09 -31.67
N VAL A 14 -13.39 -21.04 -32.35
CA VAL A 14 -12.34 -20.13 -31.83
C VAL A 14 -12.92 -19.00 -30.95
N LEU A 15 -14.23 -18.74 -31.01
CA LEU A 15 -14.87 -17.62 -30.32
C LEU A 15 -15.10 -17.82 -28.80
N LEU A 16 -14.75 -18.97 -28.23
CA LEU A 16 -14.94 -19.26 -26.80
C LEU A 16 -13.65 -19.24 -25.96
N CYS A 17 -12.50 -18.92 -26.57
CA CYS A 17 -11.19 -18.92 -25.89
C CYS A 17 -10.57 -17.54 -25.67
N GLU A 18 -11.33 -16.44 -25.70
CA GLU A 18 -10.82 -15.08 -25.40
C GLU A 18 -11.02 -14.66 -23.93
N LEU A 19 -10.96 -15.62 -22.99
CA LEU A 19 -11.07 -15.34 -21.56
C LEU A 19 -9.78 -15.67 -20.80
N ILE A 20 -8.63 -15.25 -21.33
CA ILE A 20 -7.37 -15.41 -20.59
C ILE A 20 -6.47 -14.16 -20.73
N THR A 21 -6.38 -13.47 -19.59
CA THR A 21 -5.26 -12.65 -19.09
C THR A 21 -4.92 -11.36 -19.84
N THR A 22 -5.74 -10.34 -19.66
CA THR A 22 -5.16 -9.01 -19.42
C THR A 22 -4.60 -9.03 -17.99
N PRO A 23 -3.29 -8.80 -17.75
CA PRO A 23 -2.87 -8.44 -16.41
C PRO A 23 -3.60 -7.15 -16.08
N TYR A 24 -4.54 -7.22 -15.15
CA TYR A 24 -5.09 -6.05 -14.52
C TYR A 24 -3.90 -5.34 -13.88
N VAL A 25 -3.44 -4.26 -14.50
CA VAL A 25 -2.54 -3.33 -13.83
C VAL A 25 -3.47 -2.58 -12.89
N ILE A 26 -3.70 -3.13 -11.69
CA ILE A 26 -4.43 -2.42 -10.63
C ILE A 26 -3.46 -1.35 -10.17
N ASN A 27 -3.53 -0.17 -10.78
CA ASN A 27 -2.83 1.00 -10.26
C ASN A 27 -3.15 1.13 -8.77
N ALA A 28 -2.14 1.50 -7.97
CA ALA A 28 -2.34 1.80 -6.56
C ALA A 28 -3.48 2.79 -6.39
N THR A 29 -4.50 2.40 -5.62
CA THR A 29 -5.59 3.30 -5.24
C THR A 29 -5.14 4.19 -4.08
N VAL A 30 -4.21 3.71 -3.26
CA VAL A 30 -3.63 4.46 -2.15
C VAL A 30 -2.73 5.58 -2.67
N THR A 31 -2.93 6.81 -2.16
CA THR A 31 -2.07 7.97 -2.47
C THR A 31 -1.29 8.42 -1.25
N CYS A 32 -0.12 9.05 -1.45
CA CYS A 32 0.65 9.59 -0.31
C CYS A 32 -0.10 10.67 0.48
N GLY A 33 -0.93 11.48 -0.18
CA GLY A 33 -1.77 12.46 0.51
C GLY A 33 -2.69 11.79 1.52
N GLN A 34 -3.39 10.71 1.11
CA GLN A 34 -4.24 9.93 1.98
C GLN A 34 -3.46 9.30 3.15
N VAL A 35 -2.30 8.69 2.88
CA VAL A 35 -1.43 8.07 3.91
C VAL A 35 -1.02 9.10 4.96
N VAL A 36 -0.54 10.27 4.53
CA VAL A 36 -0.11 11.34 5.43
C VAL A 36 -1.29 11.84 6.27
N THR A 37 -2.46 12.08 5.66
CA THR A 37 -3.65 12.52 6.40
C THR A 37 -4.06 11.51 7.47
N LEU A 38 -4.07 10.21 7.13
CA LEU A 38 -4.43 9.14 8.07
C LEU A 38 -3.43 9.03 9.24
N LEU A 39 -2.14 9.24 9.00
CA LEU A 39 -1.09 9.03 10.01
C LEU A 39 -0.66 10.31 10.75
N THR A 40 -1.09 11.48 10.31
CA THR A 40 -0.79 12.76 10.99
C THR A 40 -1.10 12.74 12.50
N PRO A 41 -2.20 12.13 12.96
CA PRO A 41 -2.47 12.08 14.40
C PRO A 41 -1.50 11.19 15.20
N CYS A 42 -0.68 10.38 14.54
CA CYS A 42 0.32 9.53 15.18
C CYS A 42 1.63 10.26 15.53
N ILE A 43 1.84 11.46 14.98
CA ILE A 43 3.09 12.22 15.13
C ILE A 43 3.45 12.47 16.60
N PRO A 44 2.54 12.92 17.49
CA PRO A 44 2.90 13.18 18.89
C PRO A 44 3.45 11.93 19.60
N PHE A 45 2.85 10.76 19.37
CA PHE A 45 3.37 9.50 19.91
C PHE A 45 4.71 9.15 19.26
N GLY A 46 4.83 9.27 17.94
CA GLY A 46 6.08 9.00 17.23
C GLY A 46 7.27 9.82 17.73
N VAL A 47 7.05 11.08 18.12
CA VAL A 47 8.11 11.99 18.60
C VAL A 47 8.31 11.91 20.12
N PHE A 48 7.22 11.96 20.90
CA PHE A 48 7.31 12.09 22.37
C PHE A 48 6.98 10.80 23.14
N GLY A 49 6.34 9.82 22.49
CA GLY A 49 5.88 8.59 23.13
C GLY A 49 4.62 8.81 23.95
N GLY A 50 4.46 8.01 25.02
CA GLY A 50 3.30 8.09 25.90
C GLY A 50 2.09 7.33 25.38
N THR A 51 0.90 7.90 25.52
CA THR A 51 -0.35 7.27 25.10
C THR A 51 -0.57 7.46 23.60
N VAL A 52 -0.95 6.39 22.90
CA VAL A 52 -1.32 6.47 21.48
C VAL A 52 -2.68 7.18 21.36
N PRO A 53 -2.79 8.26 20.57
CA PRO A 53 -4.07 8.94 20.39
C PRO A 53 -5.10 8.02 19.71
N PRO A 54 -6.39 8.04 20.12
CA PRO A 54 -7.43 7.20 19.51
C PRO A 54 -7.54 7.41 18.00
N GLU A 55 -7.44 8.65 17.54
CA GLU A 55 -7.45 9.03 16.12
C GLU A 55 -6.24 8.48 15.35
N CYS A 56 -5.08 8.29 16.00
CA CYS A 56 -3.96 7.59 15.36
C CYS A 56 -4.31 6.13 15.07
N CYS A 57 -4.93 5.43 16.03
CA CYS A 57 -5.37 4.06 15.82
C CYS A 57 -6.52 3.94 14.81
N ALA A 58 -7.38 4.96 14.68
CA ALA A 58 -8.38 5.01 13.62
C ALA A 58 -7.70 5.17 12.24
N GLY A 59 -6.71 6.06 12.14
CA GLY A 59 -5.91 6.26 10.93
C GLY A 59 -5.15 5.01 10.47
N ILE A 60 -4.53 4.29 11.41
CA ILE A 60 -3.82 3.02 11.12
C ILE A 60 -4.76 1.97 10.57
N LYS A 61 -5.96 1.81 11.16
CA LYS A 61 -6.97 0.88 10.65
C LYS A 61 -7.45 1.29 9.26
N GLY A 62 -7.77 2.57 9.07
CA GLY A 62 -8.18 3.07 7.76
C GLY A 62 -7.10 2.90 6.67
N LEU A 63 -5.82 3.02 7.03
CA LEU A 63 -4.72 2.74 6.11
C LEU A 63 -4.60 1.24 5.82
N HIS A 64 -4.74 0.39 6.83
CA HIS A 64 -4.74 -1.07 6.68
C HIS A 64 -5.85 -1.52 5.72
N ASP A 65 -7.06 -1.00 5.88
CA ASP A 65 -8.21 -1.33 5.04
C ASP A 65 -8.06 -0.81 3.60
N ALA A 66 -7.22 0.20 3.37
CA ALA A 66 -6.96 0.75 2.04
C ALA A 66 -5.87 -0.01 1.26
N GLN A 67 -4.93 -0.69 1.93
CA GLN A 67 -3.75 -1.29 1.29
C GLN A 67 -3.93 -2.77 0.87
N ASN A 68 -5.00 -3.03 0.12
CA ASN A 68 -5.42 -4.40 -0.22
C ASN A 68 -4.49 -5.10 -1.23
N THR A 69 -3.81 -4.35 -2.09
CA THR A 69 -2.89 -4.92 -3.09
C THR A 69 -1.42 -4.74 -2.71
N ALA A 70 -0.54 -5.53 -3.32
CA ALA A 70 0.90 -5.36 -3.17
C ALA A 70 1.34 -3.94 -3.58
N GLU A 71 0.75 -3.41 -4.65
CA GLU A 71 1.06 -2.06 -5.14
C GLU A 71 0.63 -0.98 -4.14
N ASP A 72 -0.53 -1.13 -3.52
CA ASP A 72 -0.98 -0.22 -2.46
C ASP A 72 -0.04 -0.27 -1.24
N ARG A 73 0.40 -1.46 -0.83
CA ARG A 73 1.32 -1.63 0.30
C ARG A 73 2.71 -1.03 0.03
N ARG A 74 3.24 -1.22 -1.19
CA ARG A 74 4.51 -0.58 -1.62
C ARG A 74 4.39 0.94 -1.65
N THR A 75 3.26 1.44 -2.13
CA THR A 75 2.95 2.87 -2.15
C THR A 75 2.85 3.40 -0.73
N ALA A 76 2.04 2.79 0.13
CA ALA A 76 1.92 3.14 1.54
C ALA A 76 3.28 3.12 2.25
N CYS A 77 4.07 2.06 2.11
CA CYS A 77 5.43 1.97 2.66
C CYS A 77 6.28 3.19 2.26
N SER A 78 6.33 3.51 0.96
CA SER A 78 7.14 4.61 0.44
C SER A 78 6.65 5.96 0.97
N CYS A 79 5.34 6.16 1.05
CA CYS A 79 4.74 7.38 1.59
C CYS A 79 4.99 7.55 3.09
N ILE A 80 4.89 6.46 3.88
CA ILE A 80 5.19 6.48 5.32
C ILE A 80 6.67 6.80 5.52
N GLN A 81 7.57 6.18 4.75
CA GLN A 81 9.00 6.40 4.83
C GLN A 81 9.36 7.87 4.56
N GLN A 82 8.83 8.44 3.48
CA GLN A 82 9.04 9.85 3.13
C GLN A 82 8.42 10.80 4.15
N GLY A 83 7.18 10.54 4.59
CA GLY A 83 6.51 11.36 5.60
C GLY A 83 7.23 11.36 6.94
N ALA A 84 7.70 10.19 7.40
CA ALA A 84 8.48 10.05 8.62
C ALA A 84 9.80 10.84 8.54
N ALA A 85 10.49 10.79 7.39
CA ALA A 85 11.75 11.52 7.21
C ALA A 85 11.60 13.06 7.33
N LEU A 86 10.39 13.59 7.14
CA LEU A 86 10.08 15.01 7.27
C LEU A 86 9.76 15.44 8.71
N ILE A 87 9.72 14.52 9.68
CA ILE A 87 9.35 14.80 11.07
C ILE A 87 10.62 14.79 11.93
N PRO A 88 11.11 15.96 12.39
CA PRO A 88 12.24 16.02 13.30
C PRO A 88 11.95 15.29 14.60
N GLY A 89 12.89 14.44 15.03
CA GLY A 89 12.78 13.69 16.29
C GLY A 89 11.83 12.49 16.24
N ILE A 90 11.38 12.07 15.06
CA ILE A 90 10.62 10.82 14.93
C ILE A 90 11.46 9.63 15.40
N ASP A 91 10.86 8.76 16.22
CA ASP A 91 11.46 7.51 16.66
C ASP A 91 10.92 6.36 15.82
N TYR A 92 11.76 5.82 14.92
CA TYR A 92 11.38 4.75 14.01
C TYR A 92 11.04 3.45 14.74
N ASP A 93 11.75 3.10 15.80
CA ASP A 93 11.44 1.89 16.57
C ASP A 93 10.08 2.02 17.24
N ARG A 94 9.74 3.22 17.71
CA ARG A 94 8.45 3.51 18.33
C ARG A 94 7.29 3.47 17.36
N ILE A 95 7.37 4.14 16.21
CA ILE A 95 6.26 4.13 15.23
C ILE A 95 6.00 2.72 14.69
N ASN A 96 7.03 1.87 14.61
CA ASN A 96 6.86 0.47 14.22
C ASN A 96 6.07 -0.37 15.25
N THR A 97 5.87 0.12 16.47
CA THR A 97 4.99 -0.54 17.46
C THR A 97 3.51 -0.15 17.34
N LEU A 98 3.19 0.89 16.54
CA LEU A 98 1.84 1.45 16.48
C LEU A 98 0.82 0.44 15.93
N GLY A 99 1.18 -0.36 14.93
CA GLY A 99 0.29 -1.37 14.35
C GLY A 99 -0.22 -2.35 15.40
N ASP A 100 0.70 -2.94 16.17
CA ASP A 100 0.36 -3.89 17.24
C ASP A 100 -0.45 -3.22 18.36
N ARG A 101 -0.04 -2.01 18.79
CA ARG A 101 -0.76 -1.24 19.82
C ARG A 101 -2.18 -0.88 19.41
N CYS A 102 -2.41 -0.69 18.12
CA CYS A 102 -3.71 -0.36 17.57
C CYS A 102 -4.53 -1.59 17.14
N GLY A 103 -4.02 -2.80 17.32
CA GLY A 103 -4.68 -4.06 16.94
C GLY A 103 -4.77 -4.27 15.42
N SER A 104 -3.91 -3.60 14.66
CA SER A 104 -3.85 -3.68 13.20
C SER A 104 -2.38 -3.77 12.77
N PRO A 105 -1.74 -4.95 12.93
CA PRO A 105 -0.32 -5.13 12.67
C PRO A 105 0.05 -4.72 11.24
N CYS A 106 1.13 -3.96 11.10
CA CYS A 106 1.66 -3.58 9.79
C CYS A 106 2.48 -4.75 9.23
N PRO A 107 2.28 -5.17 7.97
CA PRO A 107 2.99 -6.32 7.39
C PRO A 107 4.49 -6.06 7.12
N TYR A 108 4.96 -4.84 7.36
CA TYR A 108 6.36 -4.44 7.20
C TYR A 108 6.73 -3.39 8.26
N LYS A 109 8.03 -3.25 8.49
CA LYS A 109 8.59 -2.17 9.31
C LYS A 109 9.13 -1.05 8.44
N VAL A 110 8.93 0.19 8.87
CA VAL A 110 9.44 1.38 8.19
C VAL A 110 10.64 1.94 8.94
N TYR A 111 11.74 2.05 8.22
CA TYR A 111 13.00 2.67 8.59
C TYR A 111 13.48 3.50 7.38
N PRO A 112 14.43 4.43 7.55
CA PRO A 112 15.04 5.14 6.44
C PRO A 112 15.66 4.22 5.37
N SER A 113 16.06 3.00 5.76
CA SER A 113 16.66 1.98 4.90
C SER A 113 15.67 0.93 4.38
N THR A 114 14.38 0.99 4.75
CA THR A 114 13.39 0.00 4.29
C THR A 114 13.29 0.02 2.76
N ASN A 115 13.47 -1.15 2.14
CA ASN A 115 13.24 -1.33 0.71
C ASN A 115 11.74 -1.57 0.44
N CYS A 116 11.00 -0.49 0.17
CA CYS A 116 9.56 -0.58 -0.05
C CYS A 116 9.17 -1.36 -1.32
N SER A 117 10.08 -1.61 -2.27
CA SER A 117 9.78 -2.37 -3.49
C SER A 117 9.59 -3.87 -3.24
N GLU A 118 10.09 -4.38 -2.12
CA GLU A 118 10.00 -5.80 -1.74
C GLU A 118 8.76 -6.11 -0.90
N VAL A 119 7.99 -5.09 -0.54
CA VAL A 119 6.73 -5.28 0.20
C VAL A 119 5.75 -6.06 -0.66
N SER A 120 5.24 -7.14 -0.09
CA SER A 120 4.34 -8.09 -0.73
C SER A 120 2.91 -7.83 -0.37
#